data_AF-A0A4Y1RT87-F1
#
_entry.id   AF-A0A4Y1RT87-F1
#
_cell.length_a   1.000
_cell.length_b   1.000
_cell.length_c   1.000
_cell.angle_alpha   90.00
_cell.angle_beta   90.00
_cell.angle_gamma   90.00
#
_symmetry.space_group_name_H-M   'P 1'
#
loop_
_entity.id
_entity.type
_entity.pdbx_description
1 polymer ?
#
loop_
_entity_poly.entity_id
_entity_poly.type
_entity_poly.pdbx_seq_one_letter_code
_entity_poly.pdbx_strand_id
1 'polypeptide(L)'
;MDDIEVPQYFVCPISLQIMQDPVTAITGITYDRDSIEHWLFQSKNTTCPVTKQPLPRDSELTPNHTLRRLIQAWCTENASYGIDRIPTPKPPLDKAQVLKLLKDFWNPKLQLKIIRKIEFLATKSEGNRKYLVDAGVAKAMLLFIANRCYKEGLVDGLEEALSVLHFVRISSEELSLLFMENDQIIDSLTWVFGCKLQNQISVSTHAVLVLKSIMQKANSSVLETLNPDFFKKLVGF
;
A
#
# COMPACT_ATOMS: atom_id res chain seq x y z
N MET A 1 -26.37 32.85 -18.44
CA MET A 1 -25.14 32.10 -18.72
C MET A 1 -25.62 30.70 -19.02
N ASP A 2 -25.43 30.22 -20.24
CA ASP A 2 -25.84 28.86 -20.58
C ASP A 2 -24.96 27.91 -19.78
N ASP A 3 -25.58 27.13 -18.89
CA ASP A 3 -24.89 26.06 -18.17
C ASP A 3 -24.42 25.05 -19.20
N ILE A 4 -23.11 24.84 -19.27
CA ILE A 4 -22.55 23.84 -20.17
C ILE A 4 -22.97 22.46 -19.68
N GLU A 5 -23.73 21.77 -20.50
CA GLU A 5 -24.14 20.40 -20.24
C GLU A 5 -22.93 19.46 -20.39
N VAL A 6 -22.52 18.85 -19.29
CA VAL A 6 -21.47 17.82 -19.28
C VAL A 6 -22.01 16.57 -20.00
N PRO A 7 -21.33 16.07 -21.05
CA PRO A 7 -21.75 14.83 -21.68
C PRO A 7 -21.81 13.66 -20.70
N GLN A 8 -22.94 12.95 -20.66
CA GLN A 8 -23.19 11.89 -19.67
C GLN A 8 -22.13 10.78 -19.68
N TYR A 9 -21.52 10.49 -20.83
CA TYR A 9 -20.46 9.49 -20.95
C TYR A 9 -19.11 9.92 -20.34
N PHE A 10 -18.98 11.17 -19.89
CA PHE A 10 -17.84 11.63 -19.08
C PHE A 10 -18.06 11.47 -17.58
N VAL A 11 -19.30 11.20 -17.17
CA VAL A 11 -19.71 11.17 -15.76
C VAL A 11 -19.57 9.75 -15.20
N CYS A 12 -18.93 9.62 -14.04
CA CYS A 12 -18.81 8.35 -13.34
C CYS A 12 -20.19 7.89 -12.83
N PRO A 13 -20.61 6.63 -13.10
CA PRO A 13 -21.89 6.12 -12.61
C PRO A 13 -22.01 5.99 -11.09
N ILE A 14 -20.90 6.07 -10.34
CA ILE A 14 -20.88 5.96 -8.88
C ILE A 14 -20.90 7.34 -8.24
N SER A 15 -19.92 8.20 -8.56
CA SER A 15 -19.77 9.51 -7.93
C SER A 15 -20.66 10.59 -8.56
N LEU A 16 -21.19 10.34 -9.76
CA LEU A 16 -21.94 11.30 -10.56
C LEU A 16 -21.14 12.58 -10.88
N GLN A 17 -19.80 12.48 -10.85
CA GLN A 17 -18.85 13.55 -11.21
C GLN A 17 -18.10 13.20 -12.50
N ILE A 18 -17.50 14.20 -13.15
CA ILE A 18 -16.61 13.97 -14.30
C ILE A 18 -15.45 13.07 -13.89
N MET A 19 -15.23 12.00 -14.64
CA MET A 19 -14.15 11.05 -14.40
C MET A 19 -12.79 11.74 -14.56
N GLN A 20 -11.96 11.65 -13.52
CA GLN A 20 -10.59 12.16 -13.52
C GLN A 20 -9.63 11.09 -14.06
N ASP A 21 -9.81 9.85 -13.61
CA ASP A 21 -9.05 8.68 -14.04
C ASP A 21 -10.00 7.58 -14.55
N PRO A 22 -10.50 7.68 -15.80
CA PRO A 22 -11.46 6.71 -16.31
C PRO A 22 -10.82 5.34 -16.49
N VAL A 23 -11.45 4.31 -15.91
CA VAL A 23 -11.07 2.90 -15.97
C VAL A 23 -12.28 2.03 -16.31
N THR A 24 -12.07 1.05 -17.18
CA THR A 24 -13.11 0.12 -17.64
C THR A 24 -12.98 -1.20 -16.89
N ALA A 25 -14.06 -1.62 -16.25
CA ALA A 25 -14.17 -2.92 -15.61
C ALA A 25 -14.39 -4.03 -16.65
N ILE A 26 -14.19 -5.30 -16.25
CA ILE A 26 -14.44 -6.47 -17.12
C ILE A 26 -15.89 -6.56 -17.61
N THR A 27 -16.82 -5.88 -16.96
CA THR A 27 -18.23 -5.77 -17.36
C THR A 27 -18.47 -4.74 -18.46
N GLY A 28 -17.42 -4.07 -18.95
CA GLY A 28 -17.48 -3.06 -20.00
C GLY A 28 -17.87 -1.66 -19.53
N ILE A 29 -18.24 -1.49 -18.26
CA ILE A 29 -18.61 -0.17 -17.71
C ILE A 29 -17.36 0.59 -17.29
N THR A 30 -17.33 1.88 -17.62
CA THR A 30 -16.25 2.79 -17.24
C THR A 30 -16.64 3.60 -16.01
N TYR A 31 -15.71 3.71 -15.06
CA TYR A 31 -15.85 4.43 -13.81
C TYR A 31 -14.64 5.35 -13.62
N ASP A 32 -14.76 6.30 -12.70
CA ASP A 32 -13.59 6.92 -12.11
C ASP A 32 -12.88 5.91 -11.20
N ARG A 33 -11.55 5.80 -11.30
CA ARG A 33 -10.75 4.79 -10.59
C ARG A 33 -11.02 4.79 -9.08
N ASP A 34 -10.93 5.95 -8.43
CA ASP A 34 -11.08 6.03 -6.97
C ASP A 34 -12.47 5.58 -6.54
N SER A 35 -13.49 5.89 -7.36
CA SER A 35 -14.88 5.53 -7.09
C SER A 35 -15.11 4.02 -7.17
N ILE A 36 -14.61 3.35 -8.21
CA ILE A 36 -14.78 1.89 -8.36
C ILE A 36 -13.90 1.10 -7.39
N GLU A 37 -12.68 1.57 -7.10
CA GLU A 37 -11.83 0.96 -6.08
C GLU A 37 -12.49 1.07 -4.70
N HIS A 38 -13.00 2.25 -4.32
CA HIS A 38 -13.75 2.40 -3.07
C HIS A 38 -14.95 1.44 -2.97
N TRP A 39 -15.72 1.29 -4.06
CA TRP A 39 -16.84 0.36 -4.12
C TRP A 39 -16.44 -1.10 -3.87
N LEU A 40 -15.35 -1.56 -4.48
CA LEU A 40 -14.88 -2.94 -4.36
C LEU A 40 -14.22 -3.22 -3.00
N PHE A 41 -13.45 -2.28 -2.48
CA PHE A 41 -12.61 -2.51 -1.29
C PHE A 41 -13.28 -2.09 0.02
N GLN A 42 -13.87 -0.88 0.09
CA GLN A 42 -14.41 -0.35 1.34
C GLN A 42 -15.80 -0.92 1.65
N SER A 43 -16.66 -0.98 0.64
CA SER A 43 -18.03 -1.49 0.79
C SER A 43 -18.10 -3.03 0.75
N LYS A 44 -16.96 -3.71 0.59
CA LYS A 44 -16.85 -5.18 0.48
C LYS A 44 -17.69 -5.80 -0.64
N ASN A 45 -18.11 -5.01 -1.62
CA ASN A 45 -18.93 -5.48 -2.74
C ASN A 45 -18.13 -6.36 -3.70
N THR A 46 -18.84 -7.23 -4.42
CA THR A 46 -18.27 -8.15 -5.43
C THR A 46 -19.08 -8.14 -6.72
N THR A 47 -19.84 -7.06 -6.94
CA THR A 47 -20.72 -6.89 -8.09
C THR A 47 -20.50 -5.52 -8.72
N CYS A 48 -20.69 -5.46 -10.03
CA CYS A 48 -20.66 -4.23 -10.81
C CYS A 48 -21.82 -3.31 -10.36
N PRO A 49 -21.57 -2.03 -10.01
CA PRO A 49 -22.61 -1.10 -9.58
C PRO A 49 -23.77 -0.98 -10.57
N VAL A 50 -23.47 -1.00 -11.87
CA VAL A 50 -24.44 -0.80 -12.95
C VAL A 50 -25.02 -2.13 -13.41
N THR A 51 -24.20 -3.07 -13.90
CA THR A 51 -24.69 -4.30 -14.51
C THR A 51 -25.14 -5.37 -13.51
N LYS A 52 -24.80 -5.20 -12.22
CA LYS A 52 -25.01 -6.18 -11.14
C LYS A 52 -24.33 -7.53 -11.37
N GLN A 53 -23.55 -7.68 -12.43
CA GLN A 53 -22.75 -8.88 -12.72
C GLN A 53 -21.59 -9.02 -11.72
N PRO A 54 -21.07 -10.24 -11.51
CA PRO A 54 -19.89 -10.45 -10.68
C PRO A 54 -18.72 -9.58 -11.12
N LEU A 55 -18.13 -8.87 -10.16
CA LEU A 55 -16.91 -8.09 -10.32
C LEU A 55 -16.02 -8.38 -9.10
N PRO A 56 -15.22 -9.47 -9.17
CA PRO A 56 -14.27 -9.81 -8.12
C PRO A 56 -13.34 -8.65 -7.76
N ARG A 57 -12.90 -8.55 -6.50
CA ARG A 57 -12.08 -7.42 -6.03
C ARG A 57 -10.69 -7.36 -6.66
N ASP A 58 -10.20 -8.51 -7.12
CA ASP A 58 -8.95 -8.69 -7.83
C ASP A 58 -9.08 -8.48 -9.35
N SER A 59 -10.29 -8.16 -9.84
CA SER A 59 -10.52 -7.86 -11.26
C SER A 59 -9.64 -6.70 -11.70
N GLU A 60 -8.95 -6.89 -12.81
CA GLU A 60 -8.15 -5.83 -13.41
C GLU A 60 -9.06 -4.73 -13.97
N LEU A 61 -8.74 -3.49 -13.62
CA LEU A 61 -9.37 -2.29 -14.17
C LEU A 61 -8.51 -1.75 -15.29
N THR A 62 -9.03 -1.78 -16.51
CA THR A 62 -8.28 -1.36 -17.71
C THR A 62 -8.35 0.16 -17.85
N PRO A 63 -7.24 0.91 -17.87
CA PRO A 63 -7.28 2.36 -18.09
C PRO A 63 -7.92 2.72 -19.44
N ASN A 64 -8.91 3.61 -19.44
CA ASN A 64 -9.54 4.11 -20.67
C ASN A 64 -8.85 5.41 -21.12
N HIS A 65 -7.70 5.27 -21.78
CA HIS A 65 -6.91 6.42 -22.23
C HIS A 65 -7.64 7.29 -23.26
N THR A 66 -8.46 6.68 -24.13
CA THR A 66 -9.23 7.41 -25.13
C THR A 66 -10.25 8.33 -24.46
N LEU A 67 -11.07 7.80 -23.55
CA LEU A 67 -12.07 8.60 -22.84
C LEU A 67 -11.42 9.73 -22.03
N ARG A 68 -10.28 9.44 -21.39
CA ARG A 68 -9.51 10.47 -20.67
C ARG A 68 -9.10 11.63 -21.58
N ARG A 69 -8.57 11.34 -22.77
CA ARG A 69 -8.17 12.38 -23.73
C ARG A 69 -9.37 13.19 -24.20
N LEU A 70 -10.52 12.54 -24.41
CA LEU A 70 -11.76 13.23 -24.78
C LEU A 70 -12.26 14.15 -23.66
N ILE A 71 -12.28 13.69 -22.41
CA ILE A 71 -12.63 14.50 -21.24
C ILE A 71 -11.70 15.71 -21.13
N GLN A 72 -10.38 15.51 -21.25
CA GLN A 72 -9.40 16.59 -21.16
C GLN A 72 -9.52 17.62 -22.30
N ALA A 73 -9.80 17.16 -23.52
CA ALA A 73 -10.07 18.03 -24.66
C ALA A 73 -11.32 18.87 -24.40
N TRP A 74 -12.40 18.23 -23.96
CA TRP A 74 -13.64 18.92 -23.61
C TRP A 74 -13.44 19.95 -22.48
N CYS A 75 -12.73 19.62 -21.41
CA CYS A 75 -12.42 20.60 -20.35
C CYS A 75 -11.61 21.78 -20.88
N THR A 76 -10.70 21.54 -21.84
CA THR A 76 -9.91 22.61 -22.46
C THR A 76 -10.79 23.55 -23.30
N GLU A 77 -11.67 22.98 -24.12
CA GLU A 77 -12.56 23.74 -25.01
C GLU A 77 -13.56 24.59 -24.21
N ASN A 78 -13.94 24.12 -23.02
CA ASN A 78 -14.94 24.77 -22.17
C ASN A 78 -14.32 25.57 -21.02
N ALA A 79 -13.00 25.82 -21.03
CA ALA A 79 -12.30 26.55 -19.98
C ALA A 79 -12.81 27.99 -19.79
N SER A 80 -13.27 28.65 -20.86
CA SER A 80 -13.85 30.00 -20.79
C SER A 80 -15.16 30.07 -20.01
N TYR A 81 -15.79 28.93 -19.75
CA TYR A 81 -17.04 28.81 -19.00
C TYR A 81 -16.82 28.35 -17.56
N GLY A 82 -15.57 28.40 -17.07
CA GLY A 82 -15.22 28.03 -15.70
C GLY A 82 -15.00 26.53 -15.49
N ILE A 83 -14.89 25.73 -16.56
CA ILE A 83 -14.51 24.32 -16.45
C ILE A 83 -13.01 24.20 -16.28
N ASP A 84 -12.56 23.73 -15.12
CA ASP A 84 -11.15 23.49 -14.86
C ASP A 84 -10.61 22.33 -15.69
N ARG A 85 -9.35 22.47 -16.12
CA ARG A 85 -8.62 21.39 -16.75
C ARG A 85 -8.36 20.27 -15.76
N ILE A 86 -8.75 19.06 -16.15
CA ILE A 86 -8.41 17.84 -15.42
C ILE A 86 -6.95 17.47 -15.72
N PRO A 87 -6.06 17.51 -14.70
CA PRO A 87 -4.67 17.11 -14.89
C PRO A 87 -4.60 15.62 -15.20
N THR A 88 -3.61 15.19 -15.98
CA THR A 88 -3.37 13.76 -16.19
C THR A 88 -3.07 13.11 -14.84
N PRO A 89 -3.85 12.11 -14.40
CA PRO A 89 -3.55 11.36 -13.19
C PRO A 89 -2.12 10.83 -13.29
N LYS A 90 -1.36 10.91 -12.19
CA LYS A 90 -0.05 10.27 -12.13
C LYS A 90 -0.24 8.79 -12.50
N PRO A 91 0.66 8.20 -13.31
CA PRO A 91 0.54 6.79 -13.65
C PRO A 91 0.40 5.98 -12.36
N PRO A 92 -0.48 4.95 -12.33
CA PRO A 92 -0.61 4.11 -11.16
C PRO A 92 0.75 3.56 -10.76
N LEU A 93 0.92 3.32 -9.46
CA LEU A 93 2.13 2.70 -8.95
C LEU A 93 2.31 1.35 -9.67
N ASP A 94 3.39 1.20 -10.43
CA ASP A 94 3.71 -0.06 -11.09
C ASP A 94 4.84 -0.79 -10.34
N LYS A 95 4.99 -2.09 -10.61
CA LYS A 95 6.03 -2.92 -9.98
C LYS A 95 7.44 -2.38 -10.24
N ALA A 96 7.73 -1.82 -11.43
CA ALA A 96 9.05 -1.29 -11.76
C ALA A 96 9.39 -0.04 -10.94
N GLN A 97 8.42 0.84 -10.71
CA GLN A 97 8.54 2.00 -9.84
C GLN A 97 8.83 1.58 -8.39
N VAL A 98 8.14 0.57 -7.87
CA VAL A 98 8.41 0.04 -6.52
C VAL A 98 9.79 -0.61 -6.44
N LEU A 99 10.19 -1.40 -7.44
CA LEU A 99 11.51 -2.01 -7.50
C LEU A 99 12.62 -0.95 -7.54
N LYS A 100 12.40 0.15 -8.26
CA LYS A 100 13.32 1.31 -8.25
C LYS A 100 13.41 1.93 -6.85
N LEU A 101 12.29 2.12 -6.16
CA LEU A 101 12.30 2.60 -4.78
C LEU A 101 13.08 1.66 -3.87
N LEU A 102 12.88 0.35 -3.97
CA LEU A 102 13.63 -0.64 -3.18
C LEU A 102 15.13 -0.64 -3.50
N LYS A 103 15.53 -0.37 -4.74
CA LYS A 103 16.93 -0.20 -5.08
C LYS A 103 17.53 1.04 -4.40
N ASP A 104 16.79 2.16 -4.42
CA ASP A 104 17.23 3.42 -3.79
C ASP A 104 17.17 3.36 -2.25
N PHE A 105 16.31 2.50 -1.69
CA PHE A 105 16.13 2.29 -0.25
C PHE A 105 17.42 1.85 0.45
N TRP A 106 18.23 0.99 -0.19
CA TRP A 106 19.48 0.50 0.37
C TRP A 106 20.62 1.52 0.31
N ASN A 107 20.42 2.70 -0.30
CA ASN A 107 21.37 3.80 -0.27
C ASN A 107 21.25 4.57 1.06
N PRO A 108 22.27 4.57 1.93
CA PRO A 108 22.19 5.21 3.25
C PRO A 108 21.79 6.69 3.22
N LYS A 109 22.16 7.43 2.16
CA LYS A 109 21.84 8.86 2.01
C LYS A 109 20.37 9.13 1.68
N LEU A 110 19.68 8.15 1.09
CA LEU A 110 18.29 8.28 0.64
C LEU A 110 17.32 7.43 1.47
N GLN A 111 17.82 6.48 2.25
CA GLN A 111 17.06 5.46 2.98
C GLN A 111 15.84 6.03 3.72
N LEU A 112 16.02 7.01 4.60
CA LEU A 112 14.93 7.62 5.36
C LEU A 112 13.90 8.36 4.47
N LYS A 113 14.37 8.98 3.38
CA LYS A 113 13.47 9.63 2.41
C LYS A 113 12.64 8.60 1.64
N ILE A 114 13.25 7.47 1.28
CA ILE A 114 12.59 6.41 0.54
C ILE A 114 11.59 5.66 1.44
N ILE A 115 11.95 5.36 2.69
CA ILE A 115 11.04 4.63 3.60
C ILE A 115 9.77 5.43 3.89
N ARG A 116 9.89 6.74 4.14
CA ARG A 116 8.74 7.65 4.27
C ARG A 116 7.88 7.70 3.02
N LYS A 117 8.50 7.62 1.84
CA LYS A 117 7.76 7.56 0.57
C LYS A 117 7.00 6.24 0.42
N ILE A 118 7.62 5.11 0.80
CA ILE A 118 6.96 3.80 0.79
C ILE A 118 5.79 3.78 1.78
N GLU A 119 5.99 4.29 2.99
CA GLU A 119 4.95 4.44 4.02
C GLU A 119 3.77 5.29 3.51
N PHE A 120 4.07 6.45 2.92
CA PHE A 120 3.05 7.30 2.30
C PHE A 120 2.26 6.55 1.22
N LEU A 121 2.91 5.75 0.38
CA LEU A 121 2.24 4.94 -0.63
C LEU A 121 1.35 3.85 -0.01
N ALA A 122 1.82 3.19 1.04
CA ALA A 122 1.10 2.12 1.73
C ALA A 122 -0.15 2.63 2.48
N THR A 123 -0.06 3.81 3.09
CA THR A 123 -1.16 4.44 3.83
C THR A 123 -2.24 5.00 2.90
N LYS A 124 -1.86 5.50 1.72
CA LYS A 124 -2.76 6.19 0.77
C LYS A 124 -3.79 5.31 0.06
N SER A 125 -3.46 4.08 -0.33
CA SER A 125 -4.37 3.24 -1.13
C SER A 125 -4.08 1.75 -0.93
N GLU A 126 -5.14 0.94 -0.85
CA GLU A 126 -5.04 -0.52 -0.87
C GLU A 126 -4.52 -1.07 -2.20
N GLY A 127 -4.84 -0.38 -3.32
CA GLY A 127 -4.26 -0.71 -4.62
C GLY A 127 -2.73 -0.63 -4.60
N ASN A 128 -2.17 0.42 -3.98
CA ASN A 128 -0.72 0.53 -3.79
C ASN A 128 -0.16 -0.64 -2.96
N ARG A 129 -0.86 -1.06 -1.90
CA ARG A 129 -0.42 -2.16 -1.03
C ARG A 129 -0.21 -3.45 -1.83
N LYS A 130 -1.07 -3.76 -2.80
CA LYS A 130 -0.89 -4.92 -3.69
C LYS A 130 0.46 -4.87 -4.42
N TYR A 131 0.79 -3.74 -5.05
CA TYR A 131 2.06 -3.57 -5.75
C TYR A 131 3.28 -3.60 -4.81
N LEU A 132 3.13 -3.11 -3.57
CA LEU A 132 4.19 -3.18 -2.56
C LEU A 132 4.44 -4.62 -2.10
N VAL A 133 3.39 -5.43 -1.93
CA VAL A 133 3.49 -6.87 -1.64
C VAL A 133 4.19 -7.59 -2.81
N ASP A 134 3.72 -7.39 -4.05
CA ASP A 134 4.25 -8.07 -5.23
C ASP A 134 5.73 -7.71 -5.54
N ALA A 135 6.20 -6.60 -5.01
CA ALA A 135 7.59 -6.14 -5.13
C ALA A 135 8.50 -6.59 -3.97
N GLY A 136 7.97 -7.27 -2.94
CA GLY A 136 8.76 -7.77 -1.81
C GLY A 136 9.15 -6.68 -0.81
N VAL A 137 8.34 -5.62 -0.68
CA VAL A 137 8.62 -4.51 0.26
C VAL A 137 8.65 -5.00 1.69
N ALA A 138 7.79 -5.95 2.05
CA ALA A 138 7.72 -6.46 3.41
C ALA A 138 9.01 -7.21 3.82
N LYS A 139 9.55 -8.08 2.95
CA LYS A 139 10.89 -8.66 3.11
C LYS A 139 11.98 -7.59 3.28
N ALA A 140 11.98 -6.54 2.46
CA ALA A 140 12.97 -5.48 2.56
C ALA A 140 12.90 -4.73 3.91
N MET A 141 11.70 -4.45 4.42
CA MET A 141 11.53 -3.79 5.72
C MET A 141 12.00 -4.69 6.88
N LEU A 142 11.68 -5.99 6.87
CA LEU A 142 12.15 -6.92 7.90
C LEU A 142 13.67 -7.05 7.91
N LEU A 143 14.31 -7.17 6.74
CA LEU A 143 15.76 -7.21 6.63
C LEU A 143 16.42 -5.91 7.09
N PHE A 144 15.78 -4.77 6.84
CA PHE A 144 16.24 -3.47 7.35
C PHE A 144 16.18 -3.42 8.88
N ILE A 145 15.07 -3.84 9.49
CA ILE A 145 14.94 -3.90 10.95
C ILE A 145 15.99 -4.86 11.55
N ALA A 146 16.14 -6.06 10.99
CA ALA A 146 17.07 -7.06 11.51
C ALA A 146 18.54 -6.66 11.35
N ASN A 147 18.93 -6.12 10.19
CA ASN A 147 20.34 -5.88 9.90
C ASN A 147 20.82 -4.45 10.20
N ARG A 148 19.96 -3.43 10.04
CA ARG A 148 20.36 -2.03 10.27
C ARG A 148 19.90 -1.54 11.63
N CYS A 149 18.63 -1.76 12.00
CA CYS A 149 18.14 -1.29 13.29
C CYS A 149 18.72 -2.11 14.44
N TYR A 150 18.58 -3.43 14.39
CA TYR A 150 18.97 -4.31 15.49
C TYR A 150 20.50 -4.50 15.60
N LYS A 151 21.18 -4.89 14.51
CA LYS A 151 22.64 -5.14 14.55
C LYS A 151 23.49 -3.87 14.63
N GLU A 152 23.12 -2.80 13.93
CA GLU A 152 23.91 -1.55 13.90
C GLU A 152 23.40 -0.50 14.91
N GLY A 153 22.25 -0.73 15.55
CA GLY A 153 21.64 0.22 16.49
C GLY A 153 21.05 1.48 15.85
N LEU A 154 20.88 1.49 14.52
CA LEU A 154 20.37 2.65 13.77
C LEU A 154 18.85 2.67 13.77
N VAL A 155 18.25 3.46 14.66
CA VAL A 155 16.78 3.54 14.83
C VAL A 155 16.08 4.47 13.85
N ASP A 156 16.82 5.23 13.04
CA ASP A 156 16.24 6.13 12.04
C ASP A 156 15.45 5.35 10.98
N GLY A 157 14.15 5.65 10.84
CA GLY A 157 13.27 4.93 9.93
C GLY A 157 12.61 3.69 10.52
N LEU A 158 12.90 3.32 11.78
CA LEU A 158 12.32 2.12 12.40
C LEU A 158 10.79 2.23 12.52
N GLU A 159 10.27 3.40 12.90
CA GLU A 159 8.83 3.62 12.99
C GLU A 159 8.16 3.49 11.62
N GLU A 160 8.69 4.15 10.60
CA GLU A 160 8.17 4.08 9.24
C GLU A 160 8.24 2.65 8.68
N ALA A 161 9.30 1.89 8.99
CA ALA A 161 9.41 0.48 8.59
C ALA A 161 8.31 -0.39 9.21
N LEU A 162 8.04 -0.22 10.51
CA LEU A 162 7.00 -0.96 11.22
C LEU A 162 5.59 -0.57 10.76
N SER A 163 5.38 0.72 10.50
CA SER A 163 4.16 1.24 9.87
C SER A 163 3.92 0.61 8.49
N VAL A 164 4.95 0.56 7.63
CA VAL A 164 4.86 -0.13 6.33
C VAL A 164 4.49 -1.60 6.50
N LEU A 165 5.14 -2.31 7.44
CA LEU A 165 4.85 -3.73 7.71
C LEU A 165 3.44 -3.96 8.27
N HIS A 166 2.85 -2.98 8.95
CA HIS A 166 1.46 -3.05 9.38
C HIS A 166 0.48 -3.01 8.19
N PHE A 167 0.77 -2.18 7.18
CA PHE A 167 -0.09 -2.04 5.99
C PHE A 167 0.19 -3.10 4.90
N VAL A 168 1.44 -3.54 4.76
CA VAL A 168 1.88 -4.47 3.70
C VAL A 168 1.97 -5.88 4.27
N ARG A 169 0.99 -6.72 3.91
CA ARG A 169 0.91 -8.11 4.40
C ARG A 169 2.04 -8.96 3.81
N ILE A 170 2.74 -9.69 4.67
CA ILE A 170 3.72 -10.70 4.24
C ILE A 170 3.00 -12.01 3.91
N SER A 171 3.37 -12.68 2.82
CA SER A 171 2.84 -14.02 2.50
C SER A 171 3.52 -15.11 3.35
N SER A 172 2.87 -16.26 3.53
CA SER A 172 3.45 -17.36 4.33
C SER A 172 4.70 -17.95 3.67
N GLU A 173 4.75 -17.96 2.34
CA GLU A 173 5.89 -18.40 1.54
C GLU A 173 7.08 -17.44 1.73
N GLU A 174 6.83 -16.13 1.68
CA GLU A 174 7.85 -15.10 1.89
C GLU A 174 8.40 -15.14 3.32
N LEU A 175 7.52 -15.34 4.33
CA LEU A 175 7.94 -15.54 5.73
C LEU A 175 8.81 -16.77 5.91
N SER A 176 8.44 -17.89 5.28
CA SER A 176 9.19 -19.14 5.41
C SER A 176 10.61 -19.00 4.87
N LEU A 177 10.77 -18.37 3.70
CA LEU A 177 12.09 -18.07 3.13
C LEU A 177 12.90 -17.13 4.01
N LEU A 178 12.25 -16.10 4.56
CA LEU A 178 12.89 -15.14 5.46
C LEU A 178 13.45 -15.77 6.73
N PHE A 179 12.70 -16.68 7.37
CA PHE A 179 13.17 -17.37 8.58
C PHE A 179 14.23 -18.42 8.30
N MET A 180 14.28 -18.98 7.10
CA MET A 180 15.40 -19.83 6.68
C MET A 180 16.67 -19.01 6.42
N GLU A 181 16.53 -17.78 5.92
CA GLU A 181 17.65 -16.89 5.58
C GLU A 181 18.16 -16.06 6.77
N ASN A 182 17.33 -15.80 7.79
CA ASN A 182 17.67 -14.91 8.91
C ASN A 182 16.93 -15.31 10.20
N ASP A 183 17.67 -15.93 11.11
CA ASP A 183 17.20 -16.39 12.43
C ASP A 183 16.89 -15.24 13.40
N GLN A 184 17.37 -14.02 13.13
CA GLN A 184 17.29 -12.88 14.05
C GLN A 184 16.06 -11.99 13.86
N ILE A 185 15.14 -12.34 12.95
CA ILE A 185 13.96 -11.50 12.68
C ILE A 185 13.10 -11.35 13.93
N ILE A 186 12.83 -12.44 14.64
CA ILE A 186 12.04 -12.41 15.88
C ILE A 186 12.77 -11.61 16.96
N ASP A 187 14.06 -11.84 17.14
CA ASP A 187 14.87 -11.09 18.12
C ASP A 187 14.89 -9.59 17.81
N SER A 188 14.98 -9.22 16.53
CA SER A 188 14.97 -7.82 16.10
C SER A 188 13.64 -7.13 16.42
N LEU A 189 12.51 -7.79 16.18
CA LEU A 189 11.18 -7.27 16.52
C LEU A 189 10.95 -7.22 18.03
N THR A 190 11.52 -8.18 18.76
CA THR A 190 11.49 -8.22 20.22
C THR A 190 12.31 -7.10 20.85
N TRP A 191 13.46 -6.79 20.24
CA TRP A 191 14.35 -5.71 20.65
C TRP A 191 13.68 -4.33 20.56
N VAL A 192 12.74 -4.14 19.63
CA VAL A 192 11.98 -2.88 19.47
C VAL A 192 11.31 -2.45 20.79
N PHE A 193 10.79 -3.39 21.58
CA PHE A 193 10.14 -3.08 22.86
C PHE A 193 11.10 -2.52 23.92
N GLY A 194 12.40 -2.81 23.79
CA GLY A 194 13.45 -2.26 24.66
C GLY A 194 14.01 -0.91 24.20
N CYS A 195 13.64 -0.44 23.01
CA CYS A 195 14.11 0.86 22.51
C CYS A 195 13.45 2.00 23.28
N LYS A 196 14.17 3.12 23.48
CA LYS A 196 13.61 4.36 24.02
C LYS A 196 13.42 5.36 22.89
N LEU A 197 12.23 5.36 22.29
CA LEU A 197 11.90 6.24 21.15
C LEU A 197 10.85 7.28 21.54
N GLN A 198 10.85 8.43 20.86
CA GLN A 198 9.85 9.48 21.11
C GLN A 198 8.40 8.98 20.89
N ASN A 199 8.20 8.10 19.90
CA ASN A 199 6.90 7.55 19.53
C ASN A 199 6.71 6.10 20.02
N GLN A 200 7.17 5.77 21.23
CA GLN A 200 7.21 4.40 21.75
C GLN A 200 5.88 3.65 21.66
N ILE A 201 4.74 4.34 21.87
CA ILE A 201 3.41 3.72 21.82
C ILE A 201 3.08 3.26 20.39
N SER A 202 3.31 4.13 19.40
CA SER A 202 3.11 3.83 17.97
C SER A 202 4.00 2.67 17.55
N VAL A 203 5.30 2.77 17.84
CA VAL A 203 6.30 1.76 17.51
C VAL A 203 5.95 0.40 18.13
N SER A 204 5.62 0.37 19.42
CA SER A 204 5.20 -0.86 20.13
C SER A 204 3.94 -1.44 19.53
N THR A 205 2.95 -0.60 19.21
CA THR A 205 1.68 -1.04 18.60
C THR A 205 1.92 -1.70 17.25
N HIS A 206 2.67 -1.05 16.35
CA HIS A 206 2.99 -1.61 15.05
C HIS A 206 3.82 -2.90 15.20
N ALA A 207 4.81 -2.94 16.09
CA ALA A 207 5.61 -4.14 16.34
C ALA A 207 4.77 -5.33 16.83
N VAL A 208 3.83 -5.12 17.76
CA VAL A 208 2.90 -6.18 18.22
C VAL A 208 2.02 -6.67 17.08
N LEU A 209 1.50 -5.77 16.23
CA LEU A 209 0.65 -6.15 15.10
C LEU A 209 1.43 -6.96 14.05
N VAL A 210 2.67 -6.58 13.78
CA VAL A 210 3.58 -7.32 12.89
C VAL A 210 3.89 -8.69 13.48
N LEU A 211 4.30 -8.77 14.74
CA LEU A 211 4.57 -10.04 15.43
C LEU A 211 3.33 -10.95 15.43
N LYS A 212 2.14 -10.42 15.75
CA LYS A 212 0.89 -11.19 15.67
C LYS A 212 0.67 -11.75 14.27
N SER A 213 0.85 -10.94 13.22
CA SER A 213 0.69 -11.39 11.83
C SER A 213 1.71 -12.48 11.44
N ILE A 214 2.94 -12.39 11.95
CA ILE A 214 3.99 -13.37 11.71
C ILE A 214 3.65 -14.68 12.44
N MET A 215 3.34 -14.62 13.73
CA MET A 215 3.04 -15.79 14.56
C MET A 215 1.83 -16.57 14.06
N GLN A 216 0.82 -15.89 13.50
CA GLN A 216 -0.35 -16.55 12.89
C GLN A 216 -0.01 -17.35 11.62
N LYS A 217 1.14 -17.08 10.98
CA LYS A 217 1.57 -17.70 9.72
C LYS A 217 2.84 -18.54 9.87
N ALA A 218 3.50 -18.47 11.02
CA ALA A 218 4.73 -19.18 11.33
C ALA A 218 4.49 -20.69 11.42
N ASN A 219 5.48 -21.47 10.99
CA ASN A 219 5.51 -22.92 11.20
C ASN A 219 6.01 -23.26 12.61
N SER A 220 5.92 -24.54 13.00
CA SER A 220 6.33 -25.00 14.33
C SER A 220 7.79 -24.67 14.65
N SER A 221 8.70 -24.79 13.67
CA SER A 221 10.12 -24.52 13.89
C SER A 221 10.41 -23.05 14.25
N VAL A 222 9.66 -22.10 13.70
CA VAL A 222 9.80 -20.67 14.06
C VAL A 222 9.19 -20.38 15.43
N LEU A 223 8.13 -21.09 15.82
CA LEU A 223 7.55 -20.93 17.17
C LEU A 223 8.44 -21.52 18.26
N GLU A 224 9.23 -22.55 17.94
CA GLU A 224 10.21 -23.16 18.85
C GLU A 224 11.41 -22.25 19.13
N THR A 225 11.69 -21.25 18.29
CA THR A 225 12.77 -20.28 18.55
C THR A 225 12.38 -19.18 19.54
N LEU A 226 11.11 -19.13 19.96
CA LEU A 226 10.64 -18.16 20.95
C LEU A 226 11.24 -18.45 22.34
N ASN A 227 11.99 -17.49 22.87
CA ASN A 227 12.62 -17.59 24.19
C ASN A 227 11.80 -16.87 25.27
N PRO A 228 12.05 -17.11 26.58
CA PRO A 228 11.34 -16.43 27.66
C PRO A 228 11.48 -14.89 27.64
N ASP A 229 12.60 -14.37 27.13
CA ASP A 229 12.83 -12.92 27.07
C ASP A 229 11.94 -12.22 26.04
N PHE A 230 11.51 -12.93 25.00
CA PHE A 230 10.43 -12.50 24.10
C PHE A 230 9.19 -12.11 24.90
N PHE A 231 8.71 -13.02 25.74
CA PHE A 231 7.47 -12.83 26.50
C PHE A 231 7.62 -11.74 27.56
N LYS A 232 8.77 -11.67 28.24
CA LYS A 232 9.05 -10.60 29.22
C LYS A 232 8.97 -9.22 28.59
N LYS A 233 9.69 -9.01 27.48
CA LYS A 233 9.72 -7.73 26.76
C LYS A 233 8.36 -7.35 26.19
N LEU A 234 7.56 -8.31 25.75
CA LEU A 234 6.23 -8.07 25.20
C LEU A 234 5.22 -7.65 26.27
N VAL A 235 5.30 -8.23 27.48
CA VAL A 235 4.38 -7.95 28.58
C VAL A 235 4.91 -6.81 29.49
N GLY A 236 6.17 -6.40 29.33
CA GLY A 236 6.77 -5.29 30.07
C GLY A 236 7.28 -5.66 31.46
N PHE A 237 7.66 -6.94 31.67
CA PHE A 237 8.26 -7.45 32.91
C PHE A 237 9.79 -7.48 32.84
#